data_AF-A0A382NJA1-F1
#
_entry.id   AF-A0A382NJA1-F1
#
_cell.length_a   1.000
_cell.length_b   1.000
_cell.length_c   1.000
_cell.angle_alpha   90.00
_cell.angle_beta   90.00
_cell.angle_gamma   90.00
#
_symmetry.space_group_name_H-M   'P 1'
#
loop_
_entity.id
_entity.type
_entity.pdbx_description
1 polymer ?
#
loop_
_entity_poly.entity_id
_entity_poly.type
_entity_poly.pdbx_seq_one_letter_code
_entity_poly.pdbx_strand_id
1 'polypeptide(L)'
;MSDPAAFVGGIRALLVQAAHPEVAAGVGDHSVYREDPLGRLSRTAAYVSATTYGSLPEVDRALTVVRNAHRPVSGTSHRGTAYDAGDP
;
A
#
# COMPACT_ATOMS: atom_id res chain seq x y z
N MET A 1 -12.62 5.20 19.10
CA MET A 1 -12.30 3.92 19.77
C MET A 1 -11.28 3.22 18.89
N SER A 2 -10.00 3.15 19.28
CA SER A 2 -8.96 2.53 18.46
C SER A 2 -8.98 1.03 18.72
N ASP A 3 -9.24 0.22 17.69
CA ASP A 3 -9.04 -1.22 17.78
C ASP A 3 -7.52 -1.51 17.88
N PRO A 4 -7.02 -2.00 19.03
CA PRO A 4 -5.59 -2.27 19.20
C PRO A 4 -5.09 -3.36 18.25
N ALA A 5 -5.96 -4.27 17.79
CA ALA A 5 -5.59 -5.29 16.82
C ALA A 5 -5.26 -4.68 15.45
N ALA A 6 -6.00 -3.65 15.02
CA ALA A 6 -5.73 -2.94 13.78
C ALA A 6 -4.34 -2.27 13.77
N PHE A 7 -3.90 -1.72 14.90
CA PHE A 7 -2.57 -1.13 15.03
C PHE A 7 -1.45 -2.19 14.91
N VAL A 8 -1.55 -3.27 15.68
CA VAL A 8 -0.58 -4.37 15.64
C VAL A 8 -0.55 -5.03 14.25
N GLY A 9 -1.73 -5.27 13.67
CA GLY A 9 -1.88 -5.79 12.32
C GLY A 9 -1.25 -4.87 11.27
N GLY A 10 -1.46 -3.56 11.39
CA GLY A 10 -0.87 -2.56 10.50
C GLY A 10 0.66 -2.57 10.54
N ILE A 11 1.27 -2.55 11.73
CA ILE A 11 2.74 -2.63 11.87
C ILE A 11 3.28 -3.93 11.28
N ARG A 12 2.65 -5.06 11.59
CA ARG A 12 3.05 -6.35 11.02
C ARG A 12 2.98 -6.35 9.50
N ALA A 13 1.89 -5.83 8.93
CA ALA A 13 1.70 -5.76 7.49
C ALA A 13 2.79 -4.92 6.81
N LEU A 14 3.21 -3.80 7.42
CA LEU A 14 4.30 -2.98 6.90
C LEU A 14 5.64 -3.73 6.91
N LEU A 15 5.94 -4.46 7.98
CA LEU A 15 7.17 -5.26 8.09
C LEU A 15 7.21 -6.38 7.05
N VAL A 16 6.10 -7.12 6.90
CA VAL A 16 6.00 -8.20 5.90
C VAL A 16 6.11 -7.64 4.48
N GLN A 17 5.43 -6.53 4.18
CA GLN A 17 5.54 -5.88 2.87
C GLN A 17 6.96 -5.38 2.58
N ALA A 18 7.63 -4.76 3.55
CA ALA A 18 9.00 -4.29 3.39
C ALA A 18 10.01 -5.44 3.16
N ALA A 19 9.71 -6.63 3.69
CA ALA A 19 10.54 -7.82 3.50
C ALA A 19 10.31 -8.52 2.14
N HIS A 20 9.26 -8.17 1.40
CA HIS A 20 8.95 -8.79 0.11
C HIS A 20 9.73 -8.09 -1.02
N PRO A 21 10.65 -8.78 -1.75
CA PRO A 21 11.56 -8.12 -2.70
C PRO A 21 10.85 -7.33 -3.81
N GLU A 22 9.76 -7.88 -4.35
CA GLU A 22 8.99 -7.27 -5.44
C GLU A 22 8.18 -6.05 -4.96
N VAL A 23 7.63 -6.09 -3.74
CA VAL A 23 6.98 -4.93 -3.12
C VAL A 23 8.01 -3.84 -2.84
N ALA A 24 9.17 -4.21 -2.28
CA ALA A 24 10.26 -3.29 -2.01
C ALA A 24 10.80 -2.64 -3.29
N ALA A 25 10.90 -3.39 -4.39
CA ALA A 25 11.24 -2.86 -5.71
C ALA A 25 10.20 -1.85 -6.20
N GLY A 26 8.91 -2.21 -6.21
CA GLY A 26 7.84 -1.31 -6.63
C GLY A 26 7.77 -0.01 -5.81
N VAL A 27 7.96 -0.10 -4.49
CA VAL A 27 8.07 1.09 -3.63
C VAL A 27 9.36 1.87 -3.92
N GLY A 28 10.49 1.17 -4.09
CA GLY A 28 11.79 1.77 -4.39
C GLY A 28 11.80 2.59 -5.67
N ASP A 29 11.15 2.07 -6.71
CA ASP A 29 11.18 2.58 -8.08
C ASP A 29 10.07 3.62 -8.34
N HIS A 30 8.91 3.49 -7.68
CA HIS A 30 7.71 4.29 -8.00
C HIS A 30 7.16 5.15 -6.85
N SER A 31 7.84 5.22 -5.71
CA SER A 31 7.36 6.01 -4.55
C SER A 31 8.30 7.12 -4.14
N VAL A 32 7.71 8.26 -3.74
CA VAL A 32 8.34 9.34 -2.98
C VAL A 32 8.51 9.00 -1.48
N TYR A 33 8.76 7.74 -1.12
CA TYR A 33 8.73 7.34 0.30
C TYR A 33 9.94 7.86 1.09
N ARG A 34 11.03 8.19 0.41
CA ARG A 34 12.24 8.74 1.05
C ARG A 34 12.03 10.21 1.39
N GLU A 35 11.29 10.92 0.55
CA GLU A 35 10.99 12.35 0.66
C GLU A 35 9.75 12.61 1.53
N ASP A 36 8.73 11.75 1.43
CA ASP A 36 7.46 11.84 2.16
C ASP A 36 7.06 10.49 2.80
N PRO A 37 7.82 9.98 3.80
CA PRO A 37 7.51 8.71 4.46
C PRO A 37 6.20 8.78 5.25
N LEU A 38 5.95 9.88 5.97
CA LEU A 38 4.77 10.03 6.81
C LEU A 38 3.50 10.26 5.99
N GLY A 39 3.56 11.01 4.89
CA GLY A 39 2.43 11.17 3.99
C GLY A 39 2.11 9.86 3.25
N ARG A 40 3.12 9.08 2.86
CA ARG A 40 2.91 7.71 2.33
C ARG A 40 2.18 6.84 3.33
N LEU A 41 2.66 6.77 4.58
CA LEU A 41 2.02 6.00 5.64
C LEU A 41 0.57 6.48 5.89
N SER A 42 0.35 7.79 5.91
CA SER A 42 -0.98 8.37 6.13
C SER A 42 -1.97 7.98 5.03
N ARG A 43 -1.54 7.97 3.76
CA ARG A 43 -2.37 7.51 2.62
C ARG A 43 -2.73 6.02 2.74
N THR A 44 -1.78 5.17 3.14
CA THR A 44 -2.05 3.75 3.40
C THR A 44 -3.02 3.57 4.56
N ALA A 45 -2.82 4.27 5.69
CA ALA A 45 -3.71 4.21 6.84
C ALA A 45 -5.13 4.67 6.51
N ALA A 46 -5.28 5.72 5.70
CA ALA A 46 -6.56 6.20 5.22
C ALA A 46 -7.27 5.15 4.34
N TYR A 47 -6.54 4.51 3.42
CA TYR A 47 -7.09 3.43 2.58
C TYR A 47 -7.56 2.23 3.41
N VAL A 48 -6.74 1.75 4.34
CA VAL A 48 -7.09 0.61 5.21
C VAL A 48 -8.28 0.96 6.09
N SER A 49 -8.32 2.16 6.65
CA SER A 49 -9.45 2.61 7.48
C SER A 49 -10.74 2.70 6.68
N ALA A 50 -10.70 3.29 5.48
CA ALA A 50 -11.86 3.41 4.60
C ALA A 50 -12.39 2.04 4.14
N THR A 51 -11.50 1.12 3.79
CA THR A 51 -11.90 -0.23 3.33
C THR A 51 -12.36 -1.15 4.46
N THR A 52 -11.95 -0.88 5.71
CA THR A 52 -12.35 -1.67 6.88
C THR A 52 -13.62 -1.14 7.54
N TYR A 53 -13.79 0.18 7.62
CA TYR A 53 -14.84 0.83 8.44
C TYR A 53 -15.73 1.80 7.67
N GLY A 54 -15.40 2.11 6.42
CA GLY A 54 -16.15 3.07 5.61
C GLY A 54 -17.48 2.50 5.10
N SER A 55 -18.38 3.41 4.75
CA SER A 55 -19.57 3.10 3.95
C SER A 55 -19.18 2.66 2.53
N LEU A 56 -20.07 1.94 1.83
CA LEU A 56 -19.79 1.47 0.47
C LEU A 56 -19.32 2.58 -0.49
N PRO A 57 -19.91 3.80 -0.51
CA PRO A 57 -19.39 4.88 -1.35
C PRO A 57 -17.97 5.33 -1.00
N GLU A 58 -17.59 5.30 0.27
CA GLU A 58 -16.23 5.65 0.73
C GLU A 58 -15.23 4.57 0.33
N VAL A 59 -15.62 3.30 0.46
CA VAL A 59 -14.85 2.13 0.01
C VAL A 59 -14.59 2.22 -1.50
N ASP A 60 -15.62 2.43 -2.31
CA ASP A 60 -15.51 2.52 -3.78
C ASP A 60 -14.59 3.67 -4.22
N ARG A 61 -14.68 4.82 -3.54
CA ARG A 61 -13.79 5.95 -3.77
C ARG A 61 -12.34 5.59 -3.44
N ALA A 62 -12.10 4.97 -2.28
CA ALA A 62 -10.76 4.56 -1.86
C ALA A 62 -10.14 3.54 -2.83
N LEU A 63 -10.92 2.55 -3.26
CA LEU A 63 -10.50 1.57 -4.27
C LEU A 63 -10.12 2.24 -5.59
N THR A 64 -10.94 3.17 -6.07
CA THR A 64 -10.69 3.90 -7.31
C THR A 64 -9.36 4.69 -7.24
N VAL A 65 -9.13 5.39 -6.13
CA VAL A 65 -7.89 6.16 -5.92
C VAL A 65 -6.67 5.23 -5.92
N VAL A 66 -6.70 4.14 -5.16
CA VAL A 66 -5.55 3.23 -5.06
C VAL A 66 -5.31 2.50 -6.38
N ARG A 67 -6.35 2.03 -7.08
CA ARG A 67 -6.21 1.40 -8.40
C ARG A 67 -5.54 2.33 -9.41
N ASN A 68 -5.95 3.60 -9.44
CA ASN A 68 -5.33 4.59 -10.33
C ASN A 68 -3.86 4.86 -9.96
N ALA A 69 -3.54 4.90 -8.66
CA ALA A 69 -2.17 5.07 -8.18
C ALA A 69 -1.28 3.85 -8.44
N HIS A 70 -1.83 2.64 -8.43
CA HIS A 70 -1.10 1.39 -8.67
C HIS A 70 -0.95 1.05 -10.17
N ARG A 71 -1.84 1.53 -11.04
CA ARG A 71 -1.79 1.26 -12.48
C ARG A 71 -0.41 1.47 -13.15
N PRO A 72 0.37 2.52 -12.81
CA PRO A 72 1.70 2.72 -13.42
C PRO A 72 2.84 1.98 -12.68
N VAL A 73 2.55 1.16 -11.67
CA VAL A 73 3.56 0.53 -10.80
C VAL A 73 3.75 -0.92 -11.22
N SER A 74 4.62 -1.13 -12.21
CA SER A 74 5.03 -2.45 -12.66
C SER A 74 6.48 -2.41 -13.16
N GLY A 75 7.17 -3.55 -13.09
CA GLY A 75 8.58 -3.62 -13.39
C GLY A 75 9.18 -5.01 -13.22
N THR A 76 10.49 -5.09 -13.01
CA THR A 76 11.21 -6.33 -12.75
C THR A 76 12.17 -6.14 -11.58
N SER A 77 12.09 -7.00 -10.58
CA SER A 77 12.92 -6.93 -9.38
C SER A 77 14.37 -7.30 -9.68
N HIS A 78 15.28 -7.03 -8.74
CA HIS A 78 16.69 -7.44 -8.84
C HIS A 78 16.88 -8.97 -8.94
N ARG A 79 15.83 -9.76 -8.73
CA ARG A 79 15.81 -11.23 -8.89
C ARG A 79 15.43 -11.66 -10.32
N GLY A 80 15.13 -10.71 -11.21
CA GLY A 80 14.62 -11.00 -12.55
C GLY A 80 13.13 -11.36 -12.55
N THR A 81 12.40 -11.13 -11.46
CA THR A 81 10.97 -11.45 -11.33
C THR A 81 10.13 -10.22 -11.68
N ALA A 82 9.19 -10.38 -12.62
CA ALA A 82 8.24 -9.32 -12.94
C ALA A 82 7.32 -9.02 -11.75
N TYR A 83 6.94 -7.76 -11.58
CA TYR A 83 5.96 -7.33 -10.59
C TYR A 83 4.96 -6.36 -11.21
N ASP A 84 3.73 -6.38 -10.72
CA ASP A 84 2.65 -5.46 -11.07
C ASP A 84 1.82 -5.19 -9.81
N ALA A 85 1.68 -3.94 -9.39
CA ALA A 85 0.92 -3.57 -8.20
C ALA A 85 -0.61 -3.71 -8.37
N GLY A 86 -1.08 -4.01 -9.60
CA GLY A 86 -2.45 -4.40 -9.91
C GLY A 86 -2.70 -5.92 -9.88
N ASP A 87 -1.64 -6.74 -9.79
CA ASP A 87 -1.74 -8.20 -9.65
C ASP A 87 -1.94 -8.55 -8.15
N PRO A 88 -3.03 -9.26 -7.78
CA PRO A 88 -3.39 -9.54 -6.38
C PRO A 88 -2.41 -10.45 -5.62
#